data_AF-A0A6A5A5A8-F1
#
_entry.id   AF-A0A6A5A5A8-F1
#
_cell.length_a   1.000
_cell.length_b   1.000
_cell.length_c   1.000
_cell.angle_alpha   90.00
_cell.angle_beta   90.00
_cell.angle_gamma   90.00
#
_symmetry.space_group_name_H-M   'P 1'
#
loop_
_entity.id
_entity.type
_entity.pdbx_description
1 polymer ?
#
loop_
_entity_poly.entity_id
_entity_poly.type
_entity_poly.pdbx_seq_one_letter_code
_entity_poly.pdbx_strand_id
1 'polypeptide(L)'
;NHDWFDGLNTYSRFVCERDWLGGWHLPQDTSFFALKLPHGWWVLGCDLALEHDINVEQFACFEAIVERHMGPSDRVIVVTHEPSWILDGYEGNKSEEKLQYLITSILKGRVVVRLAGDIHNYTRHSLVESDHLSVPAKKQRPSKLSVQTTSENV
;
A
#
# COMPACT_ATOMS: atom_id res chain seq x y z
N ASN A 1 1.94 -10.46 -7.81
CA ASN A 1 1.31 -11.79 -7.68
C ASN A 1 1.73 -12.72 -8.83
N HIS A 2 1.75 -12.25 -10.09
CA HIS A 2 2.16 -13.04 -11.26
C HIS A 2 3.60 -13.56 -11.21
N ASP A 3 4.54 -12.76 -10.69
CA ASP A 3 5.95 -13.20 -10.55
C ASP A 3 6.11 -14.36 -9.56
N TRP A 4 5.14 -14.59 -8.68
CA TRP A 4 5.18 -15.65 -7.68
C TRP A 4 4.72 -17.02 -8.20
N PHE A 5 4.30 -17.15 -9.47
CA PHE A 5 3.86 -18.44 -10.03
C PHE A 5 4.92 -19.54 -9.95
N ASP A 6 6.20 -19.18 -10.02
CA ASP A 6 7.32 -20.11 -9.87
C ASP A 6 8.11 -19.90 -8.57
N GLY A 7 7.50 -19.21 -7.59
CA GLY A 7 8.15 -18.85 -6.34
C GLY A 7 9.18 -17.72 -6.49
N LEU A 8 8.94 -16.76 -7.39
CA LEU A 8 9.80 -15.61 -7.69
C LEU A 8 11.14 -15.98 -8.37
N ASN A 9 11.32 -17.25 -8.75
CA ASN A 9 12.58 -17.74 -9.30
C ASN A 9 12.95 -17.04 -10.61
N THR A 10 12.00 -16.87 -11.52
CA THR A 10 12.23 -16.17 -12.80
C THR A 10 12.59 -14.70 -12.54
N TYR A 11 11.85 -14.02 -11.67
CA TYR A 11 12.15 -12.62 -11.33
C TYR A 11 13.55 -12.48 -10.76
N SER A 12 13.90 -13.26 -9.73
CA SER A 12 15.23 -13.22 -9.11
C SER A 12 16.33 -13.48 -10.13
N ARG A 13 16.20 -14.53 -10.95
CA ARG A 13 17.19 -14.89 -11.96
C ARG A 13 17.41 -13.81 -13.03
N PHE A 14 16.34 -13.15 -13.47
CA PHE A 14 16.42 -12.21 -14.60
C PHE A 14 16.61 -10.75 -14.18
N VAL A 15 16.16 -10.40 -12.98
CA VAL A 15 16.11 -9.02 -12.50
C VAL A 15 17.10 -8.78 -11.36
N CYS A 16 17.26 -9.72 -10.43
CA CYS A 16 18.14 -9.54 -9.26
C CYS A 16 19.56 -10.11 -9.46
N GLU A 17 19.69 -11.20 -10.23
CA GLU A 17 20.96 -11.90 -10.47
C GLU A 17 21.65 -11.44 -11.77
N ARG A 18 21.17 -10.33 -12.37
CA ARG A 18 21.70 -9.79 -13.62
C ARG A 18 21.87 -8.29 -13.52
N ASP A 19 22.98 -7.79 -14.05
CA ASP A 19 23.26 -6.35 -14.04
C ASP A 19 22.69 -5.60 -15.26
N TRP A 20 22.15 -6.33 -16.25
CA TRP A 20 21.73 -5.76 -17.53
C TRP A 20 20.59 -6.54 -18.19
N LEU A 21 19.56 -5.82 -18.65
CA LEU A 21 18.47 -6.36 -19.45
C LEU A 21 17.95 -5.32 -20.44
N GLY A 22 17.98 -5.64 -21.75
CA GLY A 22 17.30 -4.85 -22.78
C GLY A 22 17.70 -3.38 -22.88
N GLY A 23 18.95 -3.02 -22.55
CA GLY A 23 19.39 -1.61 -22.56
C GLY A 23 19.43 -0.94 -21.18
N TRP A 24 19.01 -1.64 -20.13
CA TRP A 24 18.86 -1.10 -18.79
C TRP A 24 19.80 -1.79 -17.80
N HIS A 25 20.44 -0.99 -16.96
CA HIS A 25 21.15 -1.49 -15.78
C HIS A 25 20.17 -1.90 -14.70
N LEU A 26 20.41 -3.07 -14.09
CA LEU A 26 19.57 -3.65 -13.03
C LEU A 26 20.45 -3.90 -11.79
N PRO A 27 20.68 -2.88 -10.95
CA PRO A 27 21.57 -2.99 -9.79
C PRO A 27 20.91 -3.63 -8.55
N GLN A 28 19.63 -3.98 -8.64
CA GLN A 28 18.87 -4.54 -7.53
C GLN A 28 19.28 -6.00 -7.30
N ASP A 29 19.45 -6.39 -6.04
CA ASP A 29 19.84 -7.73 -5.61
C ASP A 29 18.70 -8.48 -4.89
N THR A 30 17.61 -7.77 -4.61
CA THR A 30 16.46 -8.23 -3.84
C THR A 30 15.17 -7.73 -4.47
N SER A 31 14.03 -8.31 -4.07
CA SER A 31 12.70 -7.98 -4.62
C SER A 31 12.11 -6.68 -4.09
N PHE A 32 12.75 -6.08 -3.09
CA PHE A 32 12.41 -4.80 -2.51
C PHE A 32 13.63 -3.88 -2.56
N PHE A 33 13.43 -2.57 -2.54
CA PHE A 33 14.56 -1.64 -2.65
C PHE A 33 14.23 -0.26 -2.09
N ALA A 34 15.28 0.53 -1.86
CA ALA A 34 15.19 1.94 -1.58
C ALA A 34 16.09 2.73 -2.54
N LEU A 35 15.54 3.79 -3.14
CA LEU A 35 16.28 4.68 -4.02
C LEU A 35 16.24 6.10 -3.49
N LYS A 36 17.41 6.71 -3.33
CA LYS A 36 17.53 8.15 -3.09
C LYS A 36 17.48 8.89 -4.42
N LEU A 37 16.52 9.79 -4.55
CA LEU A 37 16.37 10.69 -5.69
C LEU A 37 16.89 12.09 -5.34
N PRO A 38 17.15 12.94 -6.35
CA PRO A 38 17.46 14.34 -6.13
C PRO A 38 16.38 15.08 -5.32
N HIS A 39 16.78 16.18 -4.69
CA HIS A 39 15.87 17.10 -3.97
C HIS A 39 15.11 16.48 -2.77
N GLY A 40 15.76 15.58 -2.04
CA GLY A 40 15.21 15.01 -0.80
C GLY A 40 14.05 14.04 -1.05
N TRP A 41 14.00 13.41 -2.22
CA TRP A 41 13.01 12.39 -2.53
C TRP A 41 13.57 10.99 -2.37
N TRP A 42 12.71 10.07 -1.96
CA TRP A 42 13.02 8.65 -1.82
C TRP A 42 11.91 7.82 -2.43
N VAL A 43 12.27 6.66 -2.98
CA VAL A 43 11.34 5.62 -3.40
C VAL A 43 11.61 4.40 -2.54
N LEU A 44 10.57 3.85 -1.90
CA LEU A 44 10.61 2.55 -1.26
C LEU A 44 9.74 1.60 -2.08
N GLY A 45 10.36 0.63 -2.75
CA GLY A 45 9.68 -0.45 -3.45
C GLY A 45 9.51 -1.63 -2.51
N CYS A 46 8.27 -2.00 -2.20
CA CYS A 46 7.93 -3.06 -1.26
C CYS A 46 7.49 -4.32 -1.99
N ASP A 47 7.99 -5.48 -1.54
CA ASP A 47 7.50 -6.79 -1.96
C ASP A 47 6.56 -7.34 -0.88
N LEU A 48 5.27 -7.39 -1.18
CA LEU A 48 4.26 -7.89 -0.24
C LEU A 48 4.07 -9.41 -0.31
N ALA A 49 4.76 -10.08 -1.25
CA ALA A 49 4.67 -11.50 -1.52
C ALA A 49 3.20 -11.98 -1.57
N LEU A 50 2.92 -13.16 -1.03
CA LEU A 50 1.56 -13.70 -0.83
C LEU A 50 1.01 -13.41 0.58
N GLU A 51 1.76 -12.68 1.41
CA GLU A 51 1.37 -12.34 2.78
C GLU A 51 0.59 -11.02 2.85
N HIS A 52 0.54 -10.27 1.74
CA HIS A 52 -0.08 -8.94 1.64
C HIS A 52 0.50 -7.92 2.65
N ASP A 53 1.76 -8.11 3.07
CA ASP A 53 2.47 -7.20 3.96
C ASP A 53 3.98 -7.34 3.75
N ILE A 54 4.75 -6.37 4.25
CA ILE A 54 6.21 -6.48 4.30
C ILE A 54 6.62 -7.45 5.41
N ASN A 55 7.71 -8.19 5.18
CA ASN A 55 8.32 -9.04 6.19
C ASN A 55 9.21 -8.23 7.16
N VAL A 56 9.75 -8.93 8.16
CA VAL A 56 10.56 -8.30 9.21
C VAL A 56 11.88 -7.76 8.66
N GLU A 57 12.49 -8.43 7.69
CA GLU A 57 13.73 -8.01 7.06
C GLU A 57 13.56 -6.69 6.29
N GLN A 58 12.50 -6.59 5.48
CA GLN A 58 12.13 -5.38 4.75
C GLN A 58 11.87 -4.22 5.72
N PHE A 59 11.08 -4.47 6.77
CA PHE A 59 10.78 -3.45 7.77
C PHE A 59 12.05 -2.90 8.42
N ALA A 60 12.92 -3.79 8.93
CA ALA A 60 14.16 -3.39 9.60
C ALA A 60 15.11 -2.65 8.65
N CYS A 61 15.17 -3.05 7.37
CA CYS A 61 15.95 -2.37 6.36
C CYS A 61 15.44 -0.94 6.13
N PHE A 62 14.14 -0.77 5.89
CA PHE A 62 13.57 0.56 5.66
C PHE A 62 13.65 1.46 6.89
N GLU A 63 13.41 0.93 8.09
CA GLU A 63 13.60 1.67 9.34
C GLU A 63 15.03 2.18 9.48
N ALA A 64 16.03 1.32 9.26
CA ALA A 64 17.43 1.71 9.32
C ALA A 64 17.79 2.79 8.27
N ILE A 65 17.23 2.72 7.06
CA ILE A 65 17.43 3.74 6.03
C ILE A 65 16.83 5.08 6.49
N VAL A 66 15.62 5.03 7.02
CA VAL A 66 14.91 6.21 7.49
C VAL A 66 15.68 6.90 8.62
N GLU A 67 16.19 6.14 9.59
CA GLU A 67 16.94 6.66 10.73
C GLU A 67 18.31 7.24 10.33
N ARG A 68 19.03 6.56 9.43
CA ARG A 68 20.43 6.88 9.14
C ARG A 68 20.61 7.86 7.99
N HIS A 69 19.66 7.95 7.07
CA HIS A 69 19.87 8.62 5.79
C HIS A 69 18.82 9.66 5.41
N MET A 70 17.61 9.60 5.96
CA MET A 70 16.55 10.52 5.58
C MET A 70 16.52 11.78 6.45
N GLY A 71 16.46 12.94 5.80
CA GLY A 71 16.25 14.22 6.46
C GLY A 71 14.82 14.40 6.98
N PRO A 72 14.58 15.38 7.88
CA PRO A 72 13.25 15.66 8.43
C PRO A 72 12.25 16.19 7.38
N SER A 73 12.75 16.80 6.30
CA SER A 73 11.94 17.32 5.19
C SER A 73 11.91 16.41 3.96
N ASP A 74 12.57 15.25 4.01
CA ASP A 74 12.61 14.32 2.90
C ASP A 74 11.21 13.72 2.65
N ARG A 75 10.93 13.39 1.40
CA ARG A 75 9.63 12.91 0.93
C ARG A 75 9.78 11.50 0.38
N VAL A 76 8.76 10.69 0.60
CA VAL A 76 8.78 9.28 0.24
C VAL A 76 7.64 8.95 -0.70
N ILE A 77 7.98 8.22 -1.76
CA ILE A 77 7.05 7.48 -2.60
C ILE A 77 7.12 6.02 -2.16
N VAL A 78 5.97 5.45 -1.77
CA VAL A 78 5.87 4.02 -1.46
C VAL A 78 5.25 3.33 -2.68
N VAL A 79 5.90 2.28 -3.16
CA VAL A 79 5.44 1.47 -4.29
C VAL A 79 5.11 0.07 -3.80
N THR A 80 3.87 -0.36 -4.00
CA THR A 80 3.41 -1.73 -3.75
C THR A 80 2.90 -2.33 -5.06
N HIS A 81 2.78 -3.66 -5.12
CA HIS A 81 2.17 -4.30 -6.29
C HIS A 81 0.66 -4.04 -6.36
N GLU A 82 -0.05 -4.15 -5.24
CA GLU A 82 -1.52 -4.05 -5.15
C GLU A 82 -1.94 -2.80 -4.34
N PRO A 83 -3.08 -2.17 -4.66
CA PRO A 83 -3.63 -1.03 -3.92
C PRO A 83 -4.48 -1.51 -2.74
N SER A 84 -3.88 -2.14 -1.73
CA SER A 84 -4.63 -2.73 -0.59
C SER A 84 -5.51 -1.72 0.14
N TRP A 85 -5.17 -0.43 0.13
CA TRP A 85 -6.01 0.64 0.69
C TRP A 85 -7.39 0.79 0.02
N ILE A 86 -7.58 0.20 -1.16
CA ILE A 86 -8.86 0.07 -1.86
C ILE A 86 -9.41 -1.35 -1.68
N LEU A 87 -8.57 -2.35 -1.95
CA LEU A 87 -8.99 -3.75 -2.01
C LEU A 87 -9.48 -4.27 -0.66
N ASP A 88 -8.79 -3.95 0.45
CA ASP A 88 -9.18 -4.37 1.80
C ASP A 88 -10.63 -3.96 2.13
N GLY A 89 -11.01 -2.74 1.74
CA GLY A 89 -12.36 -2.22 1.96
C GLY A 89 -13.43 -2.92 1.11
N TYR A 90 -13.07 -3.37 -0.10
CA TYR A 90 -13.95 -4.10 -0.99
C TYR A 90 -14.13 -5.56 -0.55
N GLU A 91 -13.04 -6.21 -0.13
CA GLU A 91 -13.01 -7.64 0.20
C GLU A 91 -13.36 -7.91 1.67
N GLY A 92 -13.37 -6.89 2.52
CA GLY A 92 -13.55 -7.05 3.96
C GLY A 92 -12.31 -7.62 4.65
N ASN A 93 -11.14 -7.42 4.04
CA ASN A 93 -9.84 -7.87 4.53
C ASN A 93 -9.14 -6.74 5.29
N LYS A 94 -8.03 -7.08 5.97
CA LYS A 94 -7.10 -6.12 6.55
C LYS A 94 -5.69 -6.64 6.31
N SER A 95 -4.92 -5.91 5.53
CA SER A 95 -3.55 -6.24 5.15
C SER A 95 -2.58 -5.10 5.54
N GLU A 96 -1.31 -5.22 5.12
CA GLU A 96 -0.29 -4.18 5.29
C GLU A 96 -0.02 -3.74 6.74
N GLU A 97 -0.18 -4.57 7.77
CA GLU A 97 -0.03 -4.10 9.17
C GLU A 97 1.34 -3.48 9.44
N LYS A 98 2.43 -4.15 9.05
CA LYS A 98 3.79 -3.64 9.21
C LYS A 98 4.07 -2.47 8.28
N LEU A 99 3.58 -2.53 7.05
CA LEU A 99 3.73 -1.42 6.10
C LEU A 99 2.99 -0.16 6.57
N GLN A 100 1.78 -0.30 7.11
CA GLN A 100 1.02 0.81 7.70
C GLN A 100 1.75 1.37 8.92
N TYR A 101 2.35 0.54 9.76
CA TYR A 101 3.19 1.01 10.86
C TYR A 101 4.43 1.75 10.35
N LEU A 102 5.12 1.25 9.31
CA LEU A 102 6.24 1.95 8.67
C LEU A 102 5.80 3.33 8.15
N ILE A 103 4.67 3.40 7.44
CA ILE A 103 4.14 4.65 6.85
C ILE A 103 3.77 5.66 7.94
N THR A 104 3.05 5.22 8.97
CA THR A 104 2.46 6.12 9.97
C THR A 104 3.43 6.47 11.10
N SER A 105 4.16 5.47 11.63
CA SER A 105 4.99 5.61 12.83
C SER A 105 6.45 5.92 12.53
N ILE A 106 7.02 5.39 11.44
CA ILE A 106 8.45 5.56 11.11
C ILE A 106 8.65 6.71 10.12
N LEU A 107 7.87 6.73 9.04
CA LEU A 107 7.94 7.77 8.03
C LEU A 107 7.23 9.06 8.47
N LYS A 108 6.29 9.00 9.41
CA LYS A 108 5.71 10.16 10.13
C LYS A 108 5.26 11.28 9.20
N GLY A 109 4.41 10.96 8.22
CA GLY A 109 3.85 11.94 7.28
C GLY A 109 4.75 12.31 6.10
N ARG A 110 5.93 11.70 5.97
CA ARG A 110 6.81 11.90 4.79
C ARG A 110 6.33 11.18 3.53
N VAL A 111 5.39 10.24 3.63
CA VAL A 111 4.82 9.57 2.46
C VAL A 111 3.88 10.52 1.73
N VAL A 112 4.31 11.00 0.56
CA VAL A 112 3.55 11.97 -0.25
C VAL A 112 2.75 11.27 -1.34
N VAL A 113 3.24 10.11 -1.82
CA VAL A 113 2.59 9.35 -2.88
C VAL A 113 2.67 7.85 -2.53
N ARG A 114 1.56 7.15 -2.75
CA ARG A 114 1.53 5.69 -2.87
C ARG A 114 1.20 5.33 -4.32
N LEU A 115 1.98 4.42 -4.89
CA LEU A 115 1.76 3.88 -6.23
C LEU A 115 1.53 2.38 -6.14
N ALA A 116 0.56 1.89 -6.89
CA ALA A 116 0.29 0.47 -7.03
C ALA A 116 -0.22 0.13 -8.44
N GLY A 117 -0.20 -1.15 -8.77
CA GLY A 117 -0.70 -1.72 -10.02
C GLY A 117 -1.85 -2.69 -9.79
N ASP A 118 -1.78 -3.85 -10.44
CA ASP A 118 -2.70 -5.00 -10.33
C ASP A 118 -4.13 -4.79 -10.88
N ILE A 119 -4.78 -3.67 -10.58
CA ILE A 119 -6.19 -3.42 -10.93
C ILE A 119 -6.44 -3.06 -12.41
N HIS A 120 -5.41 -3.11 -13.26
CA HIS A 120 -5.46 -2.90 -14.73
C HIS A 120 -6.21 -1.65 -15.23
N ASN A 121 -6.27 -0.61 -14.41
CA ASN A 121 -6.80 0.69 -14.79
C ASN A 121 -5.97 1.82 -14.18
N TYR A 122 -6.18 3.04 -14.67
CA TYR A 122 -5.64 4.24 -14.03
C TYR A 122 -6.69 4.86 -13.12
N THR A 123 -6.35 5.03 -11.84
CA THR A 123 -7.17 5.75 -10.85
C THR A 123 -6.26 6.58 -9.96
N ARG A 124 -6.70 7.80 -9.59
CA ARG A 124 -5.95 8.69 -8.71
C ARG A 124 -6.84 9.17 -7.57
N HIS A 125 -6.43 8.86 -6.34
CA HIS A 125 -7.03 9.41 -5.13
C HIS A 125 -6.18 10.56 -4.60
N SER A 126 -6.82 11.56 -4.01
CA SER A 126 -6.14 12.62 -3.28
C SER A 126 -6.85 12.79 -1.97
N LEU A 127 -6.08 12.98 -0.90
CA LEU A 127 -6.64 13.41 0.36
C LEU A 127 -7.21 14.81 0.15
N VAL A 128 -8.49 14.97 0.46
CA VAL A 128 -9.14 16.28 0.54
C VAL A 128 -9.24 16.56 2.03
N GLU A 129 -8.57 17.61 2.50
CA GLU A 129 -8.81 18.13 3.85
C GLU A 129 -10.28 18.49 3.95
N SER A 130 -11.00 17.86 4.88
CA SER A 130 -12.41 18.12 5.05
C SER A 130 -12.61 19.42 5.83
N ASP A 131 -12.47 20.57 5.16
CA ASP A 131 -12.82 21.84 5.79
C ASP A 131 -14.34 21.95 6.03
N HIS A 132 -15.17 21.20 5.28
CA HIS A 132 -16.64 21.25 5.42
C HIS A 132 -17.34 19.96 4.97
N LEU A 133 -17.15 18.84 5.68
CA LEU A 133 -18.18 17.79 5.67
C LEU A 133 -18.88 17.85 7.01
N SER A 134 -19.99 18.60 7.07
CA SER A 134 -21.03 18.34 8.04
C SER A 134 -21.44 16.88 7.85
N VAL A 135 -20.92 15.99 8.69
CA VAL A 135 -21.32 14.60 8.72
C VAL A 135 -22.85 14.62 8.86
N PRO A 136 -23.62 14.17 7.86
CA PRO A 136 -25.05 14.03 8.05
C PRO A 136 -25.20 13.09 9.24
N ALA A 137 -25.90 13.53 10.29
CA ALA A 137 -26.12 12.72 11.48
C ALA A 137 -26.47 11.29 11.04
N LYS A 138 -25.75 10.29 11.58
CA LYS A 138 -26.07 8.88 11.35
C LYS A 138 -27.58 8.75 11.47
N LYS A 139 -28.29 8.48 10.37
CA LYS A 139 -29.71 8.12 10.44
C LYS A 139 -29.74 6.94 11.39
N GLN A 140 -30.32 7.15 12.57
CA GLN A 140 -30.59 6.04 13.49
C GLN A 140 -31.32 5.00 12.66
N ARG A 141 -30.78 3.77 12.61
CA ARG A 141 -31.54 2.64 12.08
C ARG A 141 -32.87 2.67 12.82
N PRO A 142 -34.03 2.77 12.14
CA PRO A 142 -35.31 2.71 12.81
C PRO A 142 -35.30 1.41 13.64
N SER A 143 -35.52 1.55 14.94
CA SER A 143 -35.73 0.42 15.83
C SER A 143 -36.88 -0.39 15.25
N LYS A 144 -36.60 -1.66 14.90
CA LYS A 144 -37.53 -2.72 14.48
C LYS A 144 -38.94 -2.21 14.16
N LEU A 145 -39.26 -2.05 12.88
CA LEU A 145 -40.64 -2.01 12.43
C LEU A 145 -41.30 -3.35 12.81
N SER A 146 -42.13 -3.34 13.85
CA SER A 146 -43.02 -4.44 14.15
C SER A 146 -44.13 -4.44 13.12
N VAL A 147 -44.14 -5.44 12.25
CA VAL A 147 -45.28 -5.70 11.36
C VAL A 147 -46.43 -6.18 12.25
N GLN A 148 -47.48 -5.35 12.40
CA GLN A 148 -48.78 -5.82 12.85
C GLN A 148 -49.55 -6.29 11.62
N THR A 149 -49.73 -7.60 11.52
CA THR A 149 -50.62 -8.23 10.53
C THR A 149 -52.04 -8.19 11.09
N THR A 150 -52.90 -7.35 10.52
CA THR A 150 -54.36 -7.45 10.71
C THR A 150 -54.92 -8.32 9.58
N SER A 151 -55.42 -9.49 9.95
CA SER A 151 -56.26 -10.33 9.09
C SER A 151 -57.71 -9.84 9.16
N GLU A 152 -58.23 -9.27 8.08
CA GLU A 152 -59.67 -9.11 7.87
C GLU A 152 -60.17 -10.25 6.97
N ASN A 153 -61.15 -11.00 7.47
CA ASN A 153 -61.91 -11.98 6.70
C ASN A 153 -63.03 -11.25 5.94
N VAL A 154 -63.04 -11.35 4.60
CA VAL A 154 -64.22 -11.65 3.75
C VAL A 154 -63.74 -12.32 2.47
#